data_AF-A0A956VX53-F1
#
_entry.id   AF-A0A956VX53-F1
#
_cell.length_a   1.000
_cell.length_b   1.000
_cell.length_c   1.000
_cell.angle_alpha   90.00
_cell.angle_beta   90.00
_cell.angle_gamma   90.00
#
_symmetry.space_group_name_H-M   'P 1'
#
loop_
_entity.id
_entity.type
_entity.pdbx_description
1 polymer ?
#
loop_
_entity_poly.entity_id
_entity_poly.type
_entity_poly.pdbx_seq_one_letter_code
_entity_poly.pdbx_strand_id
1 'polypeptide(L)'
;RILGDLRDAAGDGTPILFLQTYNPFSLGLGGLSLEAASDDATAQLNAVAAEVGAAHDVTIADGATPMRGTTASTTHMLDAQPDIHPNGVGYDLLAQALADVLP
;
A
#
# COMPACT_ATOMS: atom_id res chain seq x y z
N ARG A 1 16.51 -3.04 9.40
CA ARG A 1 17.63 -2.39 8.68
C ARG A 1 17.15 -1.16 7.92
N ILE A 2 16.39 -1.27 6.82
CA ILE A 2 15.98 -0.10 6.01
C ILE A 2 15.35 1.04 6.85
N LEU A 3 14.36 0.74 7.70
CA LEU A 3 13.70 1.78 8.50
C LEU A 3 14.59 2.37 9.61
N GLY A 4 15.50 1.57 10.16
CA GLY A 4 16.52 2.06 11.11
C GLY A 4 17.53 2.97 10.42
N ASP A 5 18.11 2.52 9.31
CA ASP A 5 19.06 3.31 8.50
C ASP A 5 18.41 4.63 8.02
N LEU A 6 17.11 4.59 7.68
CA LEU A 6 16.35 5.78 7.29
C LEU A 6 16.12 6.73 8.47
N ARG A 7 15.73 6.23 9.65
CA ARG A 7 15.56 7.04 10.86
C ARG A 7 16.88 7.71 11.27
N ASP A 8 17.97 6.95 11.28
CA ASP A 8 19.30 7.46 11.61
C ASP A 8 19.74 8.58 10.65
N ALA A 9 19.46 8.43 9.36
CA ALA A 9 19.81 9.43 8.35
C ALA A 9 18.89 10.66 8.37
N ALA A 10 17.61 10.48 8.64
CA ALA A 10 16.61 11.56 8.67
C ALA A 10 16.75 12.46 9.91
N GLY A 11 17.35 11.94 10.98
CA GLY A 11 17.45 12.60 12.27
C GLY A 11 16.15 12.55 13.07
N ASP A 12 16.27 12.89 14.36
CA ASP A 12 15.15 12.94 15.28
C ASP A 12 14.13 14.01 14.86
N GLY A 13 12.85 13.70 15.00
CA GLY A 13 11.75 14.63 14.71
C GLY A 13 11.36 14.76 13.24
N THR A 14 12.10 14.17 12.30
CA THR A 14 11.68 14.09 10.89
C THR A 14 10.53 13.07 10.77
N PRO A 15 9.34 13.42 10.27
CA PRO A 15 8.27 12.47 10.04
C PRO A 15 8.67 11.46 8.97
N ILE A 16 8.50 10.16 9.26
CA ILE A 16 8.67 9.08 8.28
C ILE A 16 7.32 8.40 8.12
N LEU A 17 6.84 8.35 6.89
CA LEU A 17 5.58 7.72 6.53
C LEU A 17 5.86 6.43 5.76
N PHE A 18 5.12 5.37 6.06
CA PHE A 18 5.10 4.15 5.26
C PHE A 18 3.73 3.98 4.62
N LEU A 19 3.66 4.10 3.30
CA LEU A 19 2.45 3.81 2.54
C LEU A 19 2.34 2.30 2.33
N GLN A 20 1.29 1.70 2.90
CA GLN A 20 1.00 0.29 2.73
C GLN A 20 0.72 -0.05 1.26
N THR A 21 1.18 -1.23 0.85
CA THR A 21 1.09 -1.67 -0.54
C THR A 21 -0.25 -2.37 -0.81
N TYR A 22 -0.81 -2.18 -2.00
CA TYR A 22 -2.05 -2.83 -2.43
C TYR A 22 -1.75 -4.11 -3.23
N ASN A 23 -2.73 -5.01 -3.34
CA ASN A 23 -2.65 -6.17 -4.22
C ASN A 23 -3.17 -5.81 -5.62
N PRO A 24 -2.34 -5.81 -6.68
CA PRO A 24 -2.81 -5.48 -8.03
C PRO A 24 -3.83 -6.50 -8.59
N PHE A 25 -3.89 -7.71 -8.02
CA PHE A 25 -4.85 -8.75 -8.42
C PHE A 25 -6.17 -8.70 -7.66
N SER A 26 -6.37 -7.70 -6.79
CA SER A 26 -7.63 -7.45 -6.06
C SER A 26 -8.68 -6.79 -6.96
N LEU A 27 -9.03 -7.49 -8.05
CA LEU A 27 -9.79 -6.94 -9.16
C LEU A 27 -11.26 -6.66 -8.82
N GLY A 28 -11.83 -7.32 -7.81
CA GLY A 28 -13.24 -7.17 -7.44
C GLY A 28 -14.21 -7.86 -8.39
N LEU A 29 -13.73 -8.76 -9.25
CA LEU A 29 -14.53 -9.48 -10.23
C LEU A 29 -15.19 -10.75 -9.64
N GLY A 30 -14.77 -11.14 -8.43
CA GLY A 30 -15.30 -12.29 -7.69
C GLY A 30 -14.77 -13.63 -8.18
N GLY A 31 -14.74 -14.62 -7.27
CA GLY A 31 -14.57 -16.03 -7.62
C GLY A 31 -13.15 -16.50 -7.99
N LEU A 32 -12.12 -15.66 -7.84
CA LEU A 32 -10.74 -16.03 -8.12
C LEU A 32 -10.00 -16.42 -6.83
N SER A 33 -9.61 -17.69 -6.69
CA SER A 33 -8.82 -18.15 -5.54
C SER A 33 -7.47 -17.44 -5.42
N LEU A 34 -6.88 -17.05 -6.56
CA LEU A 34 -5.65 -16.26 -6.61
C LEU A 34 -5.85 -14.87 -5.99
N GLU A 35 -6.98 -14.22 -6.24
CA GLU A 35 -7.29 -12.89 -5.70
C GLU A 35 -7.31 -12.94 -4.17
N ALA A 36 -8.04 -13.89 -3.58
CA ALA A 36 -8.08 -14.07 -2.13
C ALA A 36 -6.70 -14.42 -1.53
N ALA A 37 -5.94 -15.33 -2.16
CA ALA A 37 -4.63 -15.71 -1.66
C ALA A 37 -3.60 -14.56 -1.74
N SER A 38 -3.65 -13.77 -2.81
CA SER A 38 -2.76 -12.60 -2.98
C SER A 38 -3.16 -11.44 -2.07
N ASP A 39 -4.46 -11.26 -1.83
CA ASP A 39 -4.98 -10.32 -0.84
C ASP A 39 -4.48 -10.64 0.57
N ASP A 40 -4.49 -11.92 0.97
CA ASP A 40 -3.99 -12.37 2.27
C ASP A 40 -2.48 -12.22 2.38
N ALA A 41 -1.73 -12.53 1.32
CA ALA A 41 -0.29 -12.34 1.28
C ALA A 41 0.10 -10.85 1.43
N THR A 42 -0.60 -9.96 0.74
CA THR A 42 -0.39 -8.51 0.86
C THR A 42 -0.76 -8.00 2.25
N ALA A 43 -1.84 -8.51 2.86
CA ALA A 43 -2.21 -8.16 4.23
C ALA A 43 -1.12 -8.58 5.24
N GLN A 44 -0.54 -9.77 5.07
CA GLN A 44 0.58 -10.23 5.92
C GLN A 44 1.83 -9.36 5.75
N LEU A 45 2.17 -8.97 4.52
CA LEU A 45 3.29 -8.06 4.26
C LEU A 45 3.08 -6.70 4.96
N ASN A 46 1.89 -6.12 4.82
CA ASN A 46 1.56 -4.84 5.44
C ASN A 46 1.53 -4.91 6.97
N ALA A 47 1.12 -6.05 7.55
CA ALA A 47 1.18 -6.27 8.99
C ALA A 47 2.63 -6.31 9.50
N VAL A 48 3.53 -7.01 8.81
CA VAL A 48 4.97 -7.01 9.14
C VAL A 48 5.56 -5.61 9.01
N ALA A 49 5.22 -4.87 7.95
CA ALA A 49 5.68 -3.50 7.78
C ALA A 49 5.20 -2.57 8.90
N ALA A 50 3.95 -2.71 9.34
CA ALA A 50 3.40 -1.95 10.46
C ALA A 50 4.10 -2.30 11.80
N GLU A 51 4.33 -3.59 12.06
CA GLU A 51 5.05 -4.05 13.26
C GLU A 51 6.47 -3.47 13.31
N VAL A 52 7.21 -3.58 12.21
CA VAL A 52 8.58 -3.04 12.13
C VAL A 52 8.58 -1.51 12.16
N GLY A 53 7.60 -0.86 11.51
CA GLY A 53 7.46 0.60 11.50
C GLY A 53 7.24 1.19 12.90
N ALA A 54 6.41 0.53 13.72
CA ALA A 54 6.17 0.96 15.10
C ALA A 54 7.46 0.99 15.95
N ALA A 55 8.42 0.10 15.67
CA ALA A 55 9.71 0.08 16.38
C ALA A 55 10.65 1.24 15.99
N HIS A 56 10.34 1.99 14.93
CA HIS A 56 11.20 3.05 14.36
C HIS A 56 10.53 4.42 14.26
N ASP A 57 9.40 4.61 14.96
CA ASP A 57 8.61 5.85 14.92
C ASP A 57 8.22 6.22 13.47
N VAL A 58 7.67 5.22 12.76
CA VAL A 58 7.16 5.37 11.40
C VAL A 58 5.63 5.36 11.45
N THR A 59 5.01 6.39 10.89
CA THR A 59 3.55 6.47 10.75
C THR A 59 3.09 5.66 9.55
N ILE A 60 2.04 4.87 9.73
CA ILE A 60 1.48 4.02 8.68
C ILE A 60 0.36 4.76 7.94
N ALA A 61 0.48 4.88 6.62
CA ALA A 61 -0.57 5.35 5.72
C ALA A 61 -1.22 4.13 5.04
N ASP A 62 -2.54 3.98 5.18
CA ASP A 62 -3.28 2.85 4.60
C ASP A 62 -3.64 3.10 3.13
N GLY A 63 -2.71 2.77 2.24
CA GLY A 63 -2.95 2.74 0.79
C GLY A 63 -3.60 1.44 0.29
N ALA A 64 -3.75 0.43 1.16
CA ALA A 64 -4.11 -0.92 0.77
C ALA A 64 -5.62 -1.17 0.82
N THR A 65 -6.27 -0.78 1.92
CA THR A 65 -7.70 -1.03 2.12
C THR A 65 -8.58 -0.38 1.05
N PRO A 66 -8.37 0.88 0.62
CA PRO A 66 -9.19 1.50 -0.42
C PRO A 66 -9.04 0.85 -1.81
N MET A 67 -7.91 0.17 -2.03
CA MET A 67 -7.57 -0.50 -3.30
C MET A 67 -8.06 -1.95 -3.34
N ARG A 68 -8.48 -2.53 -2.21
CA ARG A 68 -8.94 -3.92 -2.14
C ARG A 68 -10.28 -4.09 -2.87
N GLY A 69 -10.31 -5.04 -3.81
CA GLY A 69 -11.47 -5.33 -4.64
C GLY A 69 -11.78 -4.22 -5.66
N THR A 70 -10.85 -3.30 -5.92
CA THR A 70 -11.06 -2.17 -6.84
C THR A 70 -10.00 -2.07 -7.94
N THR A 71 -9.00 -2.96 -7.98
CA THR A 71 -7.86 -2.76 -8.89
C THR A 71 -8.21 -2.86 -10.36
N ALA A 72 -9.35 -3.46 -10.72
CA ALA A 72 -9.91 -3.38 -12.07
C ALA A 72 -10.21 -1.93 -12.51
N SER A 73 -10.58 -1.03 -11.60
CA SER A 73 -10.91 0.37 -11.89
C SER A 73 -9.87 1.38 -11.40
N THR A 74 -8.98 0.99 -10.49
CA THR A 74 -7.96 1.87 -9.89
C THR A 74 -6.55 1.64 -10.41
N THR A 75 -6.34 0.63 -11.27
CA THR A 75 -5.05 0.34 -11.92
C THR A 75 -5.20 0.19 -13.43
N HIS A 76 -4.10 -0.12 -14.10
CA HIS A 76 -4.03 -0.46 -15.52
C HIS A 76 -4.08 -1.98 -15.78
N MET A 77 -4.49 -2.79 -14.79
CA MET A 77 -4.39 -4.25 -14.85
C MET A 77 -5.23 -4.91 -15.94
N LEU A 78 -6.31 -4.25 -16.38
CA LEU A 78 -7.21 -4.75 -17.42
C LEU A 78 -6.99 -4.08 -18.78
N ASP A 79 -5.95 -3.25 -18.93
CA ASP A 79 -5.59 -2.66 -20.21
C ASP A 79 -5.09 -3.75 -21.18
N ALA A 80 -5.09 -3.44 -22.49
CA ALA A 80 -4.67 -4.37 -23.53
C ALA A 80 -3.23 -4.91 -23.31
N GLN A 81 -2.37 -4.08 -22.72
CA GLN A 81 -1.14 -4.51 -22.09
C GLN A 81 -1.30 -4.31 -20.58
N PRO A 82 -1.48 -5.40 -19.79
CA PRO A 82 -1.68 -5.29 -18.36
C PRO A 82 -0.52 -4.58 -17.66
N ASP A 83 -0.86 -3.64 -16.77
CA ASP A 83 0.08 -2.93 -15.92
C ASP A 83 -0.45 -2.86 -14.48
N ILE A 84 0.38 -3.31 -13.53
CA ILE A 84 0.05 -3.36 -12.09
C ILE A 84 -0.03 -1.98 -11.45
N HIS A 85 0.47 -0.94 -12.10
CA HIS A 85 0.54 0.40 -11.52
C HIS A 85 -0.84 1.08 -11.44
N PRO A 86 -1.04 1.97 -10.46
CA PRO A 86 -2.28 2.72 -10.34
C PRO A 86 -2.52 3.60 -11.58
N ASN A 87 -3.78 3.81 -11.92
CA ASN A 87 -4.18 4.87 -12.83
C ASN A 87 -4.41 6.18 -12.03
N GLY A 88 -4.97 7.21 -12.66
CA GLY A 88 -5.24 8.48 -11.97
C GLY A 88 -6.08 8.32 -10.69
N VAL A 89 -7.15 7.51 -10.73
CA VAL A 89 -8.00 7.25 -9.57
C VAL A 89 -7.24 6.51 -8.47
N GLY A 90 -6.43 5.52 -8.83
CA GLY A 90 -5.60 4.81 -7.86
C GLY A 90 -4.55 5.71 -7.22
N TYR A 91 -3.89 6.58 -7.98
CA TYR A 91 -2.96 7.56 -7.41
C TYR A 91 -3.66 8.56 -6.48
N ASP A 92 -4.88 8.98 -6.78
CA ASP A 92 -5.67 9.84 -5.88
C ASP A 92 -5.95 9.15 -4.55
N LEU A 93 -6.31 7.86 -4.56
CA LEU A 93 -6.52 7.07 -3.34
C LEU A 93 -5.25 6.94 -2.50
N LEU A 94 -4.10 6.68 -3.15
CA LEU A 94 -2.82 6.59 -2.46
C LEU A 94 -2.34 7.94 -1.91
N ALA A 95 -2.58 9.03 -2.64
CA ALA A 95 -2.28 10.38 -2.19
C ALA A 95 -3.15 10.76 -0.98
N GLN A 96 -4.44 10.40 -1.00
CA GLN A 96 -5.34 10.61 0.12
C GLN A 96 -4.87 9.85 1.37
N ALA A 97 -4.45 8.60 1.24
CA ALA A 97 -3.92 7.81 2.35
C ALA A 97 -2.71 8.48 3.04
N LEU A 98 -1.85 9.14 2.27
CA LEU A 98 -0.76 9.95 2.82
C LEU A 98 -1.28 11.21 3.49
N ALA A 99 -2.21 11.93 2.86
CA ALA A 99 -2.79 13.15 3.39
C ALA A 99 -3.51 12.93 4.74
N ASP A 100 -4.18 11.79 4.90
CA ASP A 100 -4.91 11.42 6.13
C ASP A 100 -4.02 11.25 7.35
N VAL A 101 -2.71 11.06 7.16
CA VAL A 101 -1.74 10.83 8.25
C VAL A 101 -0.68 11.92 8.36
N LEU A 102 -0.75 12.95 7.51
CA LEU A 102 0.11 14.12 7.65
C LEU A 102 -0.31 14.93 8.90
N PRO A 103 0.66 15.45 9.68
CA PRO A 103 0.40 16.26 10.87
C PRO A 103 -0.15 17.66 10.57
#